data_AF-A0A1F6Z3D5-F1
#
_entry.id   AF-A0A1F6Z3D5-F1
#
_cell.length_a   1.000
_cell.length_b   1.000
_cell.length_c   1.000
_cell.angle_alpha   90.00
_cell.angle_beta   90.00
_cell.angle_gamma   90.00
#
_symmetry.space_group_name_H-M   'P 1'
#
loop_
_entity.id
_entity.type
_entity.pdbx_description
1 polymer ?
#
loop_
_entity_poly.entity_id
_entity_poly.type
_entity_poly.pdbx_seq_one_letter_code
_entity_poly.pdbx_strand_id
1 'polypeptide(L)' 'MIFNIPLAVWLGGLTFISLVTTVSLGIAMFYFQKPVFKYHRIFAFLTISLAVIHGIIAFLLWFFGITL' A
#
# COMPACT_ATOMS: atom_id res chain seq x y z
N MET A 1 10.85 9.84 10.43
CA MET A 1 11.90 8.87 10.08
C MET A 1 11.83 7.65 10.97
N ILE A 2 12.14 6.47 10.42
CA ILE A 2 12.35 5.21 11.17
C ILE A 2 13.67 4.62 10.67
N PHE A 3 14.62 4.32 11.58
CA PHE A 3 15.98 3.86 11.24
C PHE A 3 16.73 4.79 10.24
N ASN A 4 16.61 6.11 10.40
CA ASN A 4 17.16 7.12 9.48
C ASN A 4 16.64 7.05 8.04
N ILE A 5 15.55 6.32 7.80
CA ILE A 5 14.88 6.26 6.51
C ILE A 5 13.57 7.07 6.60
N PRO A 6 13.25 7.94 5.61
CA PRO A 6 11.99 8.69 5.59
C PRO A 6 10.78 7.77 5.64
N LEU A 7 9.73 8.14 6.38
CA LEU A 7 8.49 7.35 6.48
C LEU A 7 7.83 7.16 5.12
N ALA A 8 8.01 8.11 4.19
CA ALA A 8 7.58 7.98 2.80
C ALA A 8 8.05 6.67 2.16
N VAL A 9 9.31 6.27 2.41
CA VAL A 9 9.91 5.05 1.84
C VAL A 9 9.29 3.80 2.46
N TRP A 10 9.15 3.77 3.78
CA TRP A 10 8.52 2.66 4.50
C TRP A 10 7.06 2.47 4.10
N LEU A 11 6.30 3.56 4.00
CA LEU A 11 4.91 3.53 3.54
C LEU A 11 4.81 3.14 2.08
N GLY A 12 5.77 3.53 1.24
CA GLY A 12 5.83 3.07 -0.16
C GLY A 12 6.00 1.55 -0.23
N GLY A 13 6.93 1.00 0.56
CA GLY A 13 7.13 -0.46 0.67
C GLY A 13 5.88 -1.19 1.16
N LEU A 14 5.23 -0.70 2.22
CA LEU A 14 3.98 -1.28 2.73
C LEU A 14 2.84 -1.20 1.71
N THR A 15 2.70 -0.07 1.01
CA THR A 15 1.70 0.12 -0.06
C THR A 15 1.93 -0.90 -1.17
N PHE A 16 3.19 -1.09 -1.59
CA PHE A 16 3.55 -2.06 -2.62
C PHE A 16 3.24 -3.50 -2.21
N ILE A 17 3.60 -3.90 -0.99
CA ILE A 17 3.29 -5.25 -0.47
C ILE A 17 1.77 -5.46 -0.40
N SER A 18 1.02 -4.46 0.07
CA SER A 18 -0.44 -4.50 0.12
C SER A 18 -1.06 -4.65 -1.28
N LEU A 19 -0.52 -3.92 -2.28
CA LEU A 19 -0.96 -4.01 -3.67
C LEU A 19 -0.69 -5.41 -4.24
N VAL A 20 0.52 -5.94 -4.08
CA VAL A 20 0.87 -7.29 -4.56
C VAL A 20 -0.05 -8.34 -3.93
N THR A 21 -0.35 -8.20 -2.63
CA THR A 21 -1.30 -9.08 -1.94
C THR A 21 -2.71 -8.97 -2.52
N THR A 22 -3.20 -7.73 -2.74
CA THR A 22 -4.51 -7.46 -3.33
C THR A 22 -4.65 -8.09 -4.73
N VAL A 23 -3.63 -7.91 -5.57
CA VAL A 23 -3.56 -8.47 -6.93
C VAL A 23 -3.53 -10.00 -6.88
N SER A 24 -2.71 -10.58 -6.00
CA SER A 24 -2.61 -12.03 -5.83
C SER A 24 -3.96 -12.63 -5.41
N LEU A 25 -4.69 -11.99 -4.51
CA LEU A 25 -6.04 -12.40 -4.10
C LEU A 25 -7.04 -12.27 -5.27
N GLY A 26 -6.92 -11.22 -6.08
CA GLY A 26 -7.74 -11.06 -7.30
C GLY A 26 -7.51 -12.17 -8.31
N ILE A 27 -6.24 -12.55 -8.53
CA ILE A 27 -5.86 -13.70 -9.38
C ILE A 27 -6.42 -15.01 -8.79
N ALA A 28 -6.28 -15.23 -7.48
CA ALA A 28 -6.80 -16.40 -6.79
C ALA A 28 -8.33 -16.56 -6.95
N MET A 29 -9.07 -15.46 -6.93
CA MET A 29 -10.51 -15.48 -7.19
C MET A 29 -10.83 -15.72 -8.66
N PHE A 30 -10.22 -14.96 -9.58
CA PHE A 30 -10.63 -14.96 -10.99
C PHE A 30 -10.18 -16.22 -11.73
N TYR A 31 -8.92 -16.62 -11.56
CA TYR A 31 -8.36 -17.78 -12.27
C TYR A 31 -8.57 -19.09 -11.51
N PHE A 32 -8.38 -19.07 -10.19
CA PHE A 32 -8.41 -20.29 -9.38
C PHE A 32 -9.74 -20.50 -8.63
N GLN A 33 -10.73 -19.61 -8.82
CA GLN A 33 -12.07 -19.70 -8.24
C GLN A 33 -12.06 -19.89 -6.71
N LYS A 34 -11.04 -19.35 -6.02
CA LYS A 34 -10.92 -19.43 -4.56
C LYS A 34 -11.87 -18.45 -3.89
N PRO A 35 -12.56 -18.83 -2.80
CA PRO A 35 -13.54 -17.98 -2.11
C PRO A 35 -12.87 -16.94 -1.18
N VAL A 36 -11.95 -16.14 -1.72
CA VAL A 36 -11.14 -15.16 -0.95
C VAL A 36 -11.59 -13.71 -1.14
N PHE A 37 -12.80 -13.48 -1.69
CA PHE A 37 -13.36 -12.15 -1.96
C PHE A 37 -13.35 -11.21 -0.75
N LYS A 38 -13.69 -11.74 0.44
CA LYS A 38 -13.66 -10.95 1.68
C LYS A 38 -12.28 -10.36 1.95
N TYR A 39 -11.23 -11.16 1.76
CA TYR A 39 -9.84 -10.72 1.97
C TYR A 39 -9.38 -9.76 0.86
N HIS A 40 -9.69 -10.06 -0.40
CA HIS A 40 -9.38 -9.17 -1.52
C HIS A 40 -9.96 -7.77 -1.29
N ARG A 41 -11.22 -7.69 -0.89
CA ARG A 41 -11.88 -6.40 -0.61
C ARG A 41 -11.23 -5.64 0.54
N ILE A 42 -10.87 -6.31 1.63
CA ILE A 42 -10.19 -5.68 2.77
C ILE A 42 -8.83 -5.12 2.33
N PHE A 43 -8.02 -5.92 1.63
CA PHE A 43 -6.72 -5.49 1.14
C PHE A 43 -6.81 -4.40 0.06
N ALA A 44 -7.86 -4.41 -0.78
CA ALA A 44 -8.10 -3.34 -1.74
C ALA A 44 -8.35 -2.00 -1.04
N PHE A 45 -9.26 -1.95 -0.05
CA PHE A 45 -9.49 -0.74 0.75
C PHE A 45 -8.22 -0.28 1.48
N LEU A 46 -7.49 -1.22 2.10
CA LEU A 46 -6.26 -0.92 2.82
C LEU A 46 -5.17 -0.37 1.88
N THR A 47 -5.03 -0.93 0.68
CA THR A 47 -4.09 -0.47 -0.34
C THR A 47 -4.42 0.94 -0.81
N ILE A 48 -5.69 1.25 -1.05
CA ILE A 48 -6.12 2.61 -1.44
C ILE A 48 -5.78 3.61 -0.33
N SER A 49 -6.14 3.30 0.92
CA SER A 49 -5.83 4.16 2.07
C SER A 49 -4.32 4.37 2.23
N LEU A 50 -3.51 3.31 2.13
CA LEU A 50 -2.05 3.41 2.19
C LEU A 50 -1.49 4.25 1.03
N ALA A 51 -2.00 4.09 -0.19
CA ALA A 51 -1.55 4.83 -1.35
C ALA A 51 -1.83 6.34 -1.21
N VAL A 52 -2.99 6.71 -0.70
CA VAL A 52 -3.33 8.12 -0.42
C VAL A 52 -2.38 8.71 0.63
N ILE A 53 -2.18 7.99 1.74
CA ILE A 53 -1.29 8.44 2.82
C ILE A 53 0.17 8.55 2.32
N HIS A 54 0.65 7.55 1.57
CA HIS A 54 1.98 7.56 0.95
C HIS A 54 2.14 8.75 0.00
N GLY A 55 1.15 9.02 -0.85
CA GLY A 55 1.17 10.16 -1.76
C GLY A 55 1.26 11.51 -1.04
N ILE A 56 0.48 11.70 0.03
CA ILE A 56 0.53 12.92 0.86
C ILE A 56 1.91 13.08 1.50
N ILE A 57 2.44 12.04 2.12
CA ILE A 57 3.74 12.12 2.81
C ILE A 57 4.89 12.29 1.82
N ALA A 58 4.84 11.63 0.66
CA ALA A 58 5.82 11.83 -0.42
C ALA A 58 5.78 13.26 -0.97
N PHE A 59 4.58 13.84 -1.13
CA PHE A 59 4.43 15.24 -1.50
C PHE A 59 5.04 16.18 -0.46
N LEU A 60 4.77 15.96 0.82
CA LEU A 60 5.35 16.75 1.92
C LEU A 60 6.88 16.64 1.97
N LEU A 61 7.43 15.44 1.75
CA LEU A 61 8.86 15.22 1.66
C LEU A 61 9.48 15.97 0.49
N TRP A 62 8.90 15.85 -0.70
CA TRP A 62 9.45 16.42 -1.93
C TRP A 62 9.43 17.95 -1.95
N PHE A 63 8.31 18.55 -1.56
CA PHE A 63 8.12 20.01 -1.69
C PHE A 63 8.50 20.80 -0.44
N PHE A 64 8.41 20.18 0.75
CA PHE A 64 8.64 20.88 2.02
C PHE A 64 9.80 20.29 2.83
N GLY A 65 10.46 19.24 2.33
CA GLY A 65 11.58 18.59 3.03
C GLY A 65 11.16 17.91 4.34
N ILE A 66 9.86 17.64 4.52
CA ILE A 66 9.33 17.04 5.75
C ILE A 66 9.62 15.54 5.74
N THR A 67 10.63 15.12 6.52
CA THR A 67 11.12 13.74 6.59
C THR A 67 10.44 12.93 7.70
N LEU A 68 9.15 13.16 7.97
CA LEU A 68 8.40 12.40 8.98
C LEU A 68 8.55 10.89 8.83
#